data_AF-A0A7C2W2V5-F1
#
_entry.id   AF-A0A7C2W2V5-F1
#
_cell.length_a   1.000
_cell.length_b   1.000
_cell.length_c   1.000
_cell.angle_alpha   90.00
_cell.angle_beta   90.00
_cell.angle_gamma   90.00
#
_symmetry.space_group_name_H-M   'P 1'
#
loop_
_entity.id
_entity.type
_entity.pdbx_description
1 polymer ?
#
loop_
_entity_poly.entity_id
_entity_poly.type
_entity_poly.pdbx_seq_one_letter_code
_entity_poly.pdbx_strand_id
1 'polypeptide(L)'
;IEEYAESVALKPARQAGGKGVKVIADLQAYLKKEKEEVKKKHVKSIVKEHMRPYTDIEDKILIEQKVEGPEYTLQCFTDGRVVKPLPLVQDNKNAYEMDIGPETGGMGSISGPGVTLPFISMEEYRESVEIVQQTVRAIERETGEPYRGIIAGQMMLTALWGPTIIEFYSRFGDPEAVNVLPILETDLVEIAEAIISQSLNKVKLEFRDVATVVKCIAPMGYPNRRDLARGHPIVVEEDRILENGGRVFYGSINSKNGGMITGGSRAAEIFAEAESIPKASEIAEKCISFVYLKDDWKLFHRSDIGSEVLLRERVEIAELIREIYRYRREKGLIGRQIDWIPGRGRIEYEF
;
A
#
# COMPACT_ATOMS: atom_id res chain seq x y z
N ILE A 1 -0.26 25.05 9.56
CA ILE A 1 0.31 24.14 10.61
C ILE A 1 -0.07 24.60 12.01
N GLU A 2 0.19 25.85 12.38
CA GLU A 2 -0.13 26.38 13.72
C GLU A 2 -1.64 26.39 14.01
N GLU A 3 -2.47 26.42 12.96
CA GLU A 3 -3.92 26.37 13.05
C GLU A 3 -4.49 24.95 13.22
N TYR A 4 -3.70 23.89 12.95
CA TYR A 4 -4.14 22.50 13.03
C TYR A 4 -3.68 21.86 14.35
N ALA A 5 -4.55 21.95 15.35
CA ALA A 5 -4.35 21.34 16.67
C ALA A 5 -4.51 19.80 16.68
N GLU A 6 -4.93 19.22 15.57
CA GLU A 6 -5.28 17.81 15.48
C GLU A 6 -4.12 16.92 14.99
N SER A 7 -4.41 15.62 14.95
CA SER A 7 -3.55 14.62 14.33
C SER A 7 -3.53 14.84 12.81
N VAL A 8 -2.34 15.03 12.25
CA VAL A 8 -2.15 15.35 10.83
C VAL A 8 -1.14 14.43 10.17
N ALA A 9 -1.34 14.18 8.88
CA ALA A 9 -0.31 13.66 7.98
C ALA A 9 0.33 14.85 7.24
N LEU A 10 1.65 14.97 7.34
CA LEU A 10 2.43 15.93 6.57
C LEU A 10 3.08 15.18 5.41
N LYS A 11 2.79 15.59 4.18
CA LYS A 11 3.32 14.95 2.96
C LYS A 11 4.04 15.97 2.08
N PRO A 12 5.12 15.58 1.36
CA PRO A 12 5.67 16.38 0.29
C PRO A 12 4.65 16.49 -0.86
N ALA A 13 4.49 17.67 -1.46
CA ALA A 13 3.53 17.86 -2.56
C ALA A 13 3.98 17.22 -3.91
N ARG A 14 5.21 16.70 -3.97
CA ARG A 14 5.79 16.01 -5.15
C ARG A 14 6.43 14.70 -4.73
N GLN A 15 6.73 13.87 -5.72
CA GLN A 15 7.35 12.57 -5.50
C GLN A 15 8.68 12.72 -4.76
N ALA A 16 8.74 12.10 -3.58
CA ALA A 16 9.93 12.01 -2.73
C ALA A 16 10.39 10.55 -2.53
N GLY A 17 9.88 9.62 -3.36
CA GLY A 17 10.21 8.19 -3.29
C GLY A 17 9.76 7.53 -1.98
N GLY A 18 8.56 7.86 -1.50
CA GLY A 18 8.01 7.38 -0.23
C GLY A 18 8.63 8.01 1.03
N LYS A 19 9.59 8.94 0.87
CA LYS A 19 10.23 9.62 2.00
C LYS A 19 9.56 10.94 2.32
N GLY A 20 9.64 11.36 3.58
CA GLY A 20 9.17 12.67 4.02
C GLY A 20 7.67 12.73 4.33
N VAL A 21 6.95 11.62 4.28
CA VAL A 21 5.63 11.51 4.90
C VAL A 21 5.81 11.33 6.41
N LYS A 22 5.04 12.07 7.21
CA LYS A 22 5.00 11.87 8.65
C LYS A 22 3.61 12.08 9.22
N VAL A 23 3.13 11.06 9.90
CA VAL A 23 1.91 11.12 10.69
C VAL A 23 2.26 11.59 12.10
N ILE A 24 1.63 12.67 12.54
CA ILE A 24 1.80 13.23 13.87
C ILE A 24 0.47 13.11 14.58
N ALA A 25 0.37 12.19 15.54
CA ALA A 25 -0.81 12.01 16.35
C ALA A 25 -0.83 13.00 17.53
N ASP A 26 -1.95 13.68 17.73
CA ASP A 26 -2.19 14.56 18.87
C ASP A 26 -3.14 13.89 19.88
N LEU A 27 -2.61 12.97 20.69
CA LEU A 27 -3.40 12.19 21.66
C LEU A 27 -3.54 12.87 23.04
N GLN A 28 -2.87 14.01 23.28
CA GLN A 28 -2.83 14.67 24.59
C GLN A 28 -2.66 16.18 24.48
N ALA A 29 -3.62 16.93 25.01
CA ALA A 29 -3.71 18.39 24.94
C ALA A 29 -2.56 19.15 25.62
N TYR A 30 -1.79 18.51 26.51
CA TYR A 30 -0.80 19.16 27.38
C TYR A 30 0.57 19.44 26.72
N LEU A 31 0.80 19.02 25.47
CA LEU A 31 2.09 19.13 24.77
C LEU A 31 2.05 20.02 23.50
N LYS A 32 1.14 20.99 23.48
CA LYS A 32 0.82 21.77 22.27
C LYS A 32 2.04 22.49 21.66
N LYS A 33 2.91 23.09 22.50
CA LYS A 33 4.06 23.89 22.04
C LYS A 33 5.18 23.02 21.47
N GLU A 34 5.56 21.95 22.15
CA GLU A 34 6.59 21.01 21.69
C GLU A 34 6.15 20.32 20.39
N LYS A 35 4.86 19.97 20.27
CA LYS A 35 4.30 19.38 19.04
C LYS A 35 4.30 20.35 17.86
N GLU A 36 3.96 21.62 18.09
CA GLU A 36 4.09 22.67 17.06
C GLU A 36 5.54 22.81 16.58
N GLU A 37 6.52 22.76 17.48
CA GLU A 37 7.94 22.79 17.12
C GLU A 37 8.36 21.55 16.31
N VAL A 38 7.89 20.36 16.66
CA VAL A 38 8.12 19.12 15.90
C VAL A 38 7.52 19.22 14.50
N LYS A 39 6.26 19.67 14.38
CA LYS A 39 5.57 19.90 13.09
C LYS A 39 6.39 20.87 12.22
N LYS A 40 6.81 22.02 12.78
CA LYS A 40 7.64 23.03 12.09
C LYS A 40 9.00 22.49 11.65
N LYS A 41 9.71 21.79 12.54
CA LYS A 41 11.02 21.22 12.24
C LYS A 41 10.92 20.19 11.12
N HIS A 42 9.88 19.36 11.15
CA HIS A 42 9.68 18.35 10.12
C HIS A 42 9.35 18.98 8.77
N VAL A 43 8.46 19.97 8.71
CA VAL A 43 8.19 20.70 7.47
C VAL A 43 9.44 21.36 6.89
N LYS A 44 10.28 21.99 7.74
CA LYS A 44 11.56 22.53 7.27
C LYS A 44 12.47 21.46 6.68
N SER A 45 12.49 20.25 7.25
CA SER A 45 13.26 19.11 6.74
C SER A 45 12.70 18.62 5.39
N ILE A 46 11.39 18.39 5.26
CA ILE A 46 10.76 18.00 3.98
C ILE A 46 11.10 19.03 2.89
N VAL A 47 10.92 20.32 3.19
CA VAL A 47 11.16 21.37 2.19
C VAL A 47 12.62 21.41 1.76
N LYS A 48 13.55 21.32 2.72
CA LYS A 48 14.99 21.40 2.45
C LYS A 48 15.52 20.16 1.71
N GLU A 49 15.06 18.97 2.10
CA GLU A 49 15.64 17.69 1.68
C GLU A 49 14.93 17.09 0.47
N HIS A 50 13.63 17.32 0.31
CA HIS A 50 12.82 16.66 -0.72
C HIS A 50 12.18 17.65 -1.71
N MET A 51 11.81 18.86 -1.27
CA MET A 51 11.07 19.80 -2.12
C MET A 51 11.90 20.96 -2.68
N ARG A 52 13.18 21.07 -2.31
CA ARG A 52 14.07 22.14 -2.79
C ARG A 52 14.24 22.13 -4.32
N PRO A 53 14.38 20.96 -5.00
CA PRO A 53 14.55 20.93 -6.45
C PRO A 53 13.30 21.33 -7.24
N TYR A 54 12.10 21.17 -6.67
CA TYR A 54 10.84 21.51 -7.33
C TYR A 54 10.55 23.00 -7.18
N THR A 55 10.55 23.72 -8.31
CA THR A 55 10.32 25.18 -8.41
C THR A 55 9.03 25.52 -9.15
N ASP A 56 8.34 24.51 -9.66
CA ASP A 56 7.12 24.56 -10.46
C ASP A 56 5.84 24.65 -9.62
N ILE A 57 5.97 24.56 -8.29
CA ILE A 57 4.87 24.63 -7.33
C ILE A 57 5.21 25.57 -6.17
N GLU A 58 4.23 26.36 -5.73
CA GLU A 58 4.35 27.24 -4.58
C GLU A 58 4.14 26.47 -3.26
N ASP A 59 3.06 25.70 -3.18
CA ASP A 59 2.73 24.87 -2.02
C ASP A 59 3.53 23.56 -2.03
N LYS A 60 4.55 23.51 -1.17
CA LYS A 60 5.48 22.36 -1.12
C LYS A 60 5.05 21.24 -0.19
N ILE A 61 4.03 21.46 0.62
CA ILE A 61 3.59 20.54 1.68
C ILE A 61 2.08 20.39 1.61
N LEU A 62 1.64 19.14 1.62
CA LEU A 62 0.25 18.77 1.86
C LEU A 62 0.08 18.49 3.36
N ILE A 63 -0.98 19.06 3.94
CA ILE A 63 -1.39 18.82 5.32
C ILE A 63 -2.75 18.16 5.25
N GLU A 64 -2.81 16.90 5.64
CA GLU A 64 -4.03 16.10 5.60
C GLU A 64 -4.42 15.71 7.02
N GLN A 65 -5.72 15.47 7.23
CA GLN A 65 -6.18 14.86 8.47
C GLN A 65 -5.61 13.45 8.60
N LYS A 66 -5.10 13.11 9.78
CA LYS A 66 -4.71 11.72 10.06
C LYS A 66 -5.98 10.87 10.11
N VAL A 67 -5.99 9.81 9.32
CA VAL A 67 -6.99 8.73 9.41
C VAL A 67 -6.37 7.45 9.96
N GLU A 68 -7.22 6.57 10.47
CA GLU A 68 -6.84 5.25 10.95
C GLU A 68 -7.83 4.20 10.46
N GLY A 69 -7.31 2.99 10.28
CA GLY A 69 -8.05 1.81 9.85
C GLY A 69 -7.19 0.87 9.02
N PRO A 70 -7.76 -0.27 8.60
CA PRO A 70 -7.05 -1.21 7.77
C PRO A 70 -6.82 -0.61 6.37
N GLU A 71 -5.56 -0.64 5.94
CA GLU A 71 -5.13 -0.20 4.62
C GLU A 71 -5.33 -1.32 3.60
N TYR A 72 -5.65 -0.93 2.36
CA TYR A 72 -5.75 -1.83 1.22
C TYR A 72 -5.52 -1.04 -0.08
N THR A 73 -5.03 -1.70 -1.11
CA THR A 73 -4.74 -1.13 -2.42
C THR A 73 -5.73 -1.67 -3.44
N LEU A 74 -6.37 -0.77 -4.18
CA LEU A 74 -7.16 -1.08 -5.37
C LEU A 74 -6.35 -0.71 -6.61
N GLN A 75 -5.90 -1.71 -7.35
CA GLN A 75 -5.22 -1.53 -8.64
C GLN A 75 -6.25 -1.62 -9.77
N CYS A 76 -6.12 -0.80 -10.81
CA CYS A 76 -7.04 -0.77 -11.95
C CYS A 76 -6.30 -0.61 -13.27
N PHE A 77 -6.76 -1.32 -14.30
CA PHE A 77 -6.50 -0.95 -15.69
C PHE A 77 -7.47 0.15 -16.11
N THR A 78 -7.00 1.13 -16.89
CA THR A 78 -7.87 2.16 -17.48
C THR A 78 -7.39 2.60 -18.86
N ASP A 79 -8.34 2.83 -19.76
CA ASP A 79 -8.10 3.43 -21.08
C ASP A 79 -8.54 4.90 -21.16
N GLY A 80 -8.81 5.50 -19.99
CA GLY A 80 -9.33 6.84 -19.80
C GLY A 80 -10.85 6.92 -19.78
N ARG A 81 -11.55 5.92 -20.34
CA ARG A 81 -13.02 5.87 -20.40
C ARG A 81 -13.60 4.81 -19.48
N VAL A 82 -12.94 3.65 -19.43
CA VAL A 82 -13.34 2.51 -18.60
C VAL A 82 -12.25 2.21 -17.60
N VAL A 83 -12.66 1.97 -16.36
CA VAL A 83 -11.80 1.45 -15.29
C VAL A 83 -12.18 0.00 -15.05
N LYS A 84 -11.21 -0.90 -15.18
CA LYS A 84 -11.34 -2.33 -14.85
C LYS A 84 -10.56 -2.61 -13.56
N PRO A 85 -11.24 -2.79 -12.42
CA PRO A 85 -10.59 -3.02 -11.14
C PRO A 85 -10.03 -4.44 -11.03
N LEU A 86 -8.94 -4.58 -10.29
CA LEU A 86 -8.33 -5.86 -9.91
C LEU A 86 -8.82 -6.29 -8.51
N PRO A 87 -8.53 -7.54 -8.09
CA PRO A 87 -8.64 -7.94 -6.69
C PRO A 87 -7.92 -6.97 -5.73
N LEU A 88 -8.52 -6.73 -4.57
CA LEU A 88 -7.91 -5.93 -3.52
C LEU A 88 -6.68 -6.61 -2.94
N VAL A 89 -5.67 -5.80 -2.63
CA VAL A 89 -4.42 -6.27 -2.02
C VAL A 89 -4.20 -5.52 -0.72
N GLN A 90 -3.72 -6.18 0.33
CA GLN A 90 -3.16 -5.49 1.50
C GLN A 90 -1.64 -5.61 1.45
N ASP A 91 -0.96 -4.47 1.38
CA ASP A 91 0.48 -4.32 1.63
C ASP A 91 0.81 -4.48 3.13
N ASN A 92 2.04 -4.91 3.43
CA ASN A 92 2.60 -4.89 4.78
C ASN A 92 3.91 -4.09 4.81
N LYS A 93 3.80 -2.76 4.89
CA LYS A 93 4.92 -1.80 4.81
C LYS A 93 5.99 -1.90 5.90
N ASN A 94 5.65 -2.31 7.12
CA ASN A 94 6.62 -2.33 8.22
C ASN A 94 7.61 -3.50 8.12
N ALA A 95 8.86 -3.24 8.51
CA ALA A 95 9.97 -4.18 8.35
C ALA A 95 9.83 -5.49 9.15
N TYR A 96 9.16 -5.45 10.30
CA TYR A 96 9.07 -6.58 11.23
C TYR A 96 7.61 -6.92 11.55
N GLU A 97 7.43 -8.09 12.16
CA GLU A 97 6.12 -8.68 12.47
C GLU A 97 5.26 -7.78 13.35
N MET A 98 3.94 -7.92 13.22
CA MET A 98 2.95 -7.10 13.93
C MET A 98 3.15 -5.59 13.69
N ASP A 99 3.56 -5.27 12.46
CA ASP A 99 3.73 -3.92 11.92
C ASP A 99 4.68 -3.02 12.70
N ILE A 100 5.72 -3.61 13.28
CA ILE A 100 6.74 -2.87 14.03
C ILE A 100 7.94 -2.52 13.15
N GLY A 101 8.69 -1.51 13.61
CA GLY A 101 9.89 -1.04 12.92
C GLY A 101 9.61 -0.04 11.79
N PRO A 102 10.65 0.34 11.03
CA PRO A 102 10.54 1.36 10.00
C PRO A 102 9.63 0.91 8.85
N GLU A 103 8.98 1.88 8.20
CA GLU A 103 8.34 1.66 6.90
C GLU A 103 9.38 1.28 5.85
N THR A 104 8.98 0.38 4.97
CA THR A 104 9.76 -0.16 3.85
C THR A 104 8.99 0.10 2.55
N GLY A 105 9.44 -0.49 1.44
CA GLY A 105 8.64 -0.54 0.21
C GLY A 105 7.51 -1.57 0.25
N GLY A 106 7.32 -2.29 1.36
CA GLY A 106 6.42 -3.44 1.51
C GLY A 106 7.21 -4.74 1.78
N MET A 107 7.04 -5.38 2.93
CA MET A 107 7.68 -6.68 3.23
C MET A 107 6.88 -7.88 2.72
N GLY A 108 5.75 -7.63 2.08
CA GLY A 108 4.90 -8.62 1.47
C GLY A 108 3.47 -8.10 1.35
N SER A 109 2.60 -8.91 0.77
CA SER A 109 1.21 -8.56 0.53
C SER A 109 0.30 -9.77 0.59
N ILE A 110 -1.00 -9.54 0.70
CA ILE A 110 -2.05 -10.58 0.66
C ILE A 110 -3.24 -10.15 -0.21
N SER A 111 -3.96 -11.12 -0.77
CA SER A 111 -5.25 -10.94 -1.44
C SER A 111 -6.15 -12.13 -1.10
N GLY A 112 -7.44 -11.86 -0.90
CA GLY A 112 -8.42 -12.90 -0.61
C GLY A 112 -8.83 -13.68 -1.86
N PRO A 113 -9.57 -14.79 -1.70
CA PRO A 113 -10.27 -15.38 -2.84
C PRO A 113 -11.30 -14.38 -3.38
N GLY A 114 -11.49 -14.37 -4.70
CA GLY A 114 -12.30 -13.39 -5.40
C GLY A 114 -11.66 -12.00 -5.49
N VAL A 115 -12.48 -10.95 -5.38
CA VAL A 115 -12.04 -9.56 -5.59
C VAL A 115 -11.82 -8.77 -4.30
N THR A 116 -12.20 -9.32 -3.15
CA THR A 116 -12.20 -8.62 -1.86
C THR A 116 -11.19 -9.21 -0.89
N LEU A 117 -10.68 -8.37 0.02
CA LEU A 117 -9.98 -8.83 1.22
C LEU A 117 -11.01 -9.30 2.27
N PRO A 118 -10.67 -10.24 3.17
CA PRO A 118 -11.63 -10.75 4.16
C PRO A 118 -12.24 -9.70 5.09
N PHE A 119 -11.55 -8.56 5.26
CA PHE A 119 -12.00 -7.45 6.08
C PHE A 119 -12.66 -6.31 5.29
N ILE A 120 -12.83 -6.45 3.97
CA ILE A 120 -13.52 -5.48 3.11
C ILE A 120 -14.75 -6.14 2.48
N SER A 121 -15.91 -5.52 2.65
CA SER A 121 -17.17 -5.98 2.06
C SER A 121 -17.26 -5.66 0.57
N MET A 122 -18.14 -6.36 -0.15
CA MET A 122 -18.38 -6.09 -1.56
C MET A 122 -19.01 -4.70 -1.81
N GLU A 123 -19.74 -4.15 -0.83
CA GLU A 123 -20.23 -2.77 -0.88
C GLU A 123 -19.06 -1.77 -0.86
N GLU A 124 -18.15 -1.93 0.11
CA GLU A 124 -16.96 -1.10 0.25
C GLU A 124 -16.05 -1.21 -0.97
N TYR A 125 -15.87 -2.41 -1.53
CA TYR A 125 -15.14 -2.59 -2.79
C TYR A 125 -15.74 -1.78 -3.94
N ARG A 126 -17.08 -1.81 -4.11
CA ARG A 126 -17.74 -1.03 -5.17
C ARG A 126 -17.58 0.47 -4.95
N GLU A 127 -17.66 0.93 -3.71
CA GLU A 127 -17.43 2.33 -3.34
C GLU A 127 -15.98 2.75 -3.65
N SER A 128 -14.98 1.90 -3.34
CA SER A 128 -13.59 2.10 -3.75
C SER A 128 -13.43 2.21 -5.26
N VAL A 129 -14.09 1.33 -6.03
CA VAL A 129 -14.04 1.37 -7.50
C VAL A 129 -14.65 2.66 -8.04
N GLU A 130 -15.77 3.11 -7.48
CA GLU A 130 -16.42 4.36 -7.88
C GLU A 130 -15.52 5.57 -7.60
N ILE A 131 -14.81 5.61 -6.46
CA ILE A 131 -13.82 6.66 -6.16
C ILE A 131 -12.76 6.74 -7.27
N VAL A 132 -12.17 5.60 -7.66
CA VAL A 132 -11.15 5.58 -8.73
C VAL A 132 -11.75 6.01 -10.07
N GLN A 133 -12.96 5.56 -10.39
CA GLN A 133 -13.66 5.96 -11.61
C GLN A 133 -13.94 7.47 -11.67
N GLN A 134 -14.37 8.06 -10.55
CA GLN A 134 -14.58 9.50 -10.45
C GLN A 134 -13.27 10.27 -10.67
N THR A 135 -12.16 9.81 -10.09
CA THR A 135 -10.84 10.41 -10.30
C THR A 135 -10.41 10.35 -11.76
N VAL A 136 -10.54 9.20 -12.43
CA VAL A 136 -10.17 9.06 -13.86
C VAL A 136 -10.99 10.01 -14.74
N ARG A 137 -12.31 10.11 -14.49
CA ARG A 137 -13.18 11.05 -15.21
C ARG A 137 -12.81 12.51 -14.93
N ALA A 138 -12.46 12.83 -13.69
CA ALA A 138 -12.04 14.18 -13.31
C ALA A 138 -10.73 14.56 -14.01
N ILE A 139 -9.76 13.67 -14.13
CA ILE A 139 -8.50 13.95 -14.85
C ILE A 139 -8.77 14.40 -16.28
N GLU A 140 -9.57 13.65 -17.04
CA GLU A 140 -9.93 14.05 -18.42
C GLU A 140 -10.69 15.39 -18.43
N ARG A 141 -11.65 15.57 -17.51
CA ARG A 141 -12.45 16.82 -17.44
C ARG A 141 -11.60 18.06 -17.15
N GLU A 142 -10.67 17.98 -16.20
CA GLU A 142 -9.88 19.12 -15.75
C GLU A 142 -8.66 19.38 -16.65
N THR A 143 -8.08 18.34 -17.25
CA THR A 143 -6.84 18.47 -18.04
C THR A 143 -7.05 18.44 -19.55
N GLY A 144 -8.20 17.92 -20.01
CA GLY A 144 -8.46 17.64 -21.43
C GLY A 144 -7.80 16.36 -21.95
N GLU A 145 -7.05 15.63 -21.11
CA GLU A 145 -6.29 14.44 -21.51
C GLU A 145 -6.76 13.17 -20.77
N PRO A 146 -7.07 12.08 -21.49
CA PRO A 146 -7.52 10.84 -20.86
C PRO A 146 -6.37 10.11 -20.15
N TYR A 147 -6.61 9.65 -18.92
CA TYR A 147 -5.63 8.86 -18.17
C TYR A 147 -5.63 7.39 -18.62
N ARG A 148 -4.52 6.93 -19.23
CA ARG A 148 -4.38 5.56 -19.76
C ARG A 148 -3.26 4.80 -19.05
N GLY A 149 -3.49 3.52 -18.79
CA GLY A 149 -2.52 2.62 -18.16
C GLY A 149 -3.03 2.07 -16.84
N ILE A 150 -2.19 2.14 -15.81
CA ILE A 150 -2.50 1.64 -14.47
C ILE A 150 -2.71 2.81 -13.53
N ILE A 151 -3.83 2.77 -12.80
CA ILE A 151 -4.06 3.63 -11.65
C ILE A 151 -4.27 2.73 -10.44
N ALA A 152 -3.50 2.97 -9.37
CA ALA A 152 -3.69 2.25 -8.12
C ALA A 152 -3.99 3.25 -7.00
N GLY A 153 -5.07 3.02 -6.27
CA GLY A 153 -5.40 3.80 -5.07
C GLY A 153 -4.98 3.03 -3.83
N GLN A 154 -4.05 3.57 -3.05
CA GLN A 154 -3.88 3.13 -1.67
C GLN A 154 -5.01 3.74 -0.85
N MET A 155 -5.81 2.88 -0.25
CA MET A 155 -7.01 3.22 0.46
C MET A 155 -6.93 2.77 1.92
N MET A 156 -7.82 3.32 2.71
CA MET A 156 -8.04 2.93 4.10
C MET A 156 -9.53 2.87 4.35
N LEU A 157 -9.98 1.87 5.12
CA LEU A 157 -11.35 1.86 5.63
C LEU A 157 -11.37 2.70 6.90
N THR A 158 -12.04 3.86 6.88
CA THR A 158 -11.98 4.82 7.99
C THR A 158 -13.32 4.95 8.69
N ALA A 159 -13.30 5.25 9.99
CA ALA A 159 -14.53 5.46 10.77
C ALA A 159 -15.28 6.74 10.36
N LEU A 160 -14.60 7.70 9.75
CA LEU A 160 -15.16 9.01 9.42
C LEU A 160 -15.85 9.04 8.05
N TRP A 161 -15.32 8.31 7.07
CA TRP A 161 -15.84 8.29 5.69
C TRP A 161 -16.16 6.90 5.14
N GLY A 162 -15.69 5.82 5.75
CA GLY A 162 -15.69 4.50 5.10
C GLY A 162 -14.48 4.38 4.16
N PRO A 163 -14.61 3.77 2.96
CA PRO A 163 -13.55 3.72 1.97
C PRO A 163 -12.98 5.12 1.67
N THR A 164 -11.69 5.33 1.96
CA THR A 164 -11.03 6.64 1.83
C THR A 164 -9.72 6.47 1.06
N ILE A 165 -9.52 7.29 0.02
CA ILE A 165 -8.26 7.33 -0.71
C ILE A 165 -7.19 8.05 0.11
N ILE A 166 -6.00 7.45 0.22
CA ILE A 166 -4.84 8.02 0.90
C ILE A 166 -3.86 8.62 -0.12
N GLU A 167 -3.60 7.89 -1.21
CA GLU A 167 -2.79 8.35 -2.33
C GLU A 167 -3.04 7.51 -3.59
N PHE A 168 -2.64 8.06 -4.74
CA PHE A 168 -2.66 7.38 -6.03
C PHE A 168 -1.26 7.08 -6.54
N TYR A 169 -1.11 5.92 -7.18
CA TYR A 169 0.05 5.54 -7.98
C TYR A 169 -0.33 5.48 -9.46
N SER A 170 0.61 5.86 -10.31
CA SER A 170 0.50 5.79 -11.78
C SER A 170 1.09 4.52 -12.39
N ARG A 171 1.18 3.46 -11.60
CA ARG A 171 1.77 2.16 -11.93
C ARG A 171 1.20 1.10 -10.99
N PHE A 172 1.53 -0.17 -11.24
CA PHE A 172 1.32 -1.21 -10.24
C PHE A 172 2.16 -0.99 -8.99
N GLY A 173 1.63 -1.43 -7.84
CA GLY A 173 2.36 -1.53 -6.58
C GLY A 173 3.40 -2.64 -6.60
N ASP A 174 4.35 -2.61 -5.67
CA ASP A 174 5.37 -3.65 -5.51
C ASP A 174 5.58 -3.85 -3.99
N PRO A 175 5.02 -4.93 -3.40
CA PRO A 175 4.81 -6.23 -4.03
C PRO A 175 3.37 -6.50 -4.55
N GLU A 176 2.47 -5.51 -4.53
CA GLU A 176 1.05 -5.76 -4.82
C GLU A 176 0.77 -6.28 -6.24
N ALA A 177 1.61 -5.94 -7.22
CA ALA A 177 1.54 -6.52 -8.56
C ALA A 177 1.71 -8.05 -8.53
N VAL A 178 2.69 -8.53 -7.77
CA VAL A 178 3.03 -9.96 -7.65
C VAL A 178 1.90 -10.72 -6.95
N ASN A 179 1.09 -10.04 -6.13
CA ASN A 179 -0.07 -10.66 -5.50
C ASN A 179 -1.22 -10.96 -6.47
N VAL A 180 -1.32 -10.24 -7.59
CA VAL A 180 -2.50 -10.29 -8.49
C VAL A 180 -2.17 -10.77 -9.89
N LEU A 181 -1.08 -10.29 -10.49
CA LEU A 181 -0.77 -10.62 -11.88
C LEU A 181 -0.54 -12.13 -12.12
N PRO A 182 0.04 -12.92 -11.19
CA PRO A 182 0.18 -14.35 -11.39
C PRO A 182 -1.15 -15.12 -11.47
N ILE A 183 -2.24 -14.57 -10.93
CA ILE A 183 -3.59 -15.18 -10.95
C ILE A 183 -4.49 -14.60 -12.04
N LEU A 184 -4.01 -13.60 -12.80
CA LEU A 184 -4.71 -13.08 -13.98
C LEU A 184 -4.69 -14.15 -15.08
N GLU A 185 -5.88 -14.56 -15.56
CA GLU A 185 -6.04 -15.52 -16.65
C GLU A 185 -6.14 -14.84 -18.01
N THR A 186 -6.68 -13.61 -18.05
CA THR A 186 -6.72 -12.78 -19.27
C THR A 186 -5.31 -12.38 -19.70
N ASP A 187 -5.02 -12.43 -21.00
CA ASP A 187 -3.72 -12.05 -21.53
C ASP A 187 -3.42 -10.56 -21.26
N LEU A 188 -2.29 -10.31 -20.59
CA LEU A 188 -1.83 -8.96 -20.29
C LEU A 188 -1.52 -8.15 -21.57
N VAL A 189 -1.10 -8.80 -22.65
CA VAL A 189 -0.87 -8.15 -23.95
C VAL A 189 -2.19 -7.66 -24.55
N GLU A 190 -3.24 -8.49 -24.51
CA GLU A 190 -4.59 -8.09 -24.97
C GLU A 190 -5.09 -6.88 -24.17
N ILE A 191 -4.91 -6.89 -22.85
CA ILE A 191 -5.29 -5.76 -21.99
C ILE A 191 -4.51 -4.49 -22.37
N ALA A 192 -3.19 -4.60 -22.60
CA ALA A 192 -2.36 -3.46 -22.97
C ALA A 192 -2.77 -2.88 -24.34
N GLU A 193 -3.02 -3.72 -25.34
CA GLU A 193 -3.52 -3.30 -26.65
C GLU A 193 -4.91 -2.63 -26.55
N ALA A 194 -5.79 -3.15 -25.69
CA ALA A 194 -7.10 -2.56 -25.43
C ALA A 194 -7.01 -1.20 -24.74
N ILE A 195 -6.04 -1.00 -23.83
CA ILE A 195 -5.76 0.31 -23.22
C ILE A 195 -5.28 1.31 -24.26
N ILE A 196 -4.33 0.92 -25.11
CA ILE A 196 -3.77 1.79 -26.16
C ILE A 196 -4.87 2.21 -27.15
N SER A 197 -5.70 1.26 -27.56
CA SER A 197 -6.78 1.45 -28.54
C SER A 197 -8.09 2.01 -27.96
N GLN A 198 -8.16 2.25 -26.65
CA GLN A 198 -9.37 2.67 -25.95
C GLN A 198 -10.58 1.75 -26.18
N SER A 199 -10.32 0.45 -26.12
CA SER A 199 -11.31 -0.60 -26.29
C SER A 199 -11.38 -1.54 -25.07
N LEU A 200 -10.93 -1.08 -23.90
CA LEU A 200 -10.89 -1.88 -22.67
C LEU A 200 -12.28 -2.33 -22.21
N ASN A 201 -13.34 -1.64 -22.65
CA ASN A 201 -14.72 -2.06 -22.44
C ASN A 201 -15.03 -3.45 -23.02
N LYS A 202 -14.32 -3.87 -24.07
CA LYS A 202 -14.50 -5.18 -24.75
C LYS A 202 -13.77 -6.32 -24.05
N VAL A 203 -12.78 -6.01 -23.22
CA VAL A 203 -12.00 -7.01 -22.49
C VAL A 203 -12.77 -7.42 -21.22
N LYS A 204 -12.90 -8.73 -21.02
CA LYS A 204 -13.40 -9.31 -19.77
C LYS A 204 -12.20 -9.79 -18.97
N LEU A 205 -11.96 -9.19 -17.80
CA LEU A 205 -10.91 -9.65 -16.90
C LEU A 205 -11.37 -10.90 -16.16
N GLU A 206 -10.53 -11.91 -16.18
CA GLU A 206 -10.70 -13.19 -15.49
C GLU A 206 -9.49 -13.46 -14.61
N PHE A 207 -9.75 -13.86 -13.37
CA PHE A 207 -8.75 -14.19 -12.37
C PHE A 207 -9.10 -15.55 -11.77
N ARG A 208 -8.09 -16.34 -11.42
CA ARG A 208 -8.29 -17.55 -10.61
C ARG A 208 -8.90 -17.16 -9.26
N ASP A 209 -9.91 -17.91 -8.82
CA ASP A 209 -10.57 -17.71 -7.53
C ASP A 209 -9.76 -18.37 -6.39
N VAL A 210 -8.63 -17.76 -6.06
CA VAL A 210 -7.68 -18.23 -5.05
C VAL A 210 -7.20 -17.08 -4.16
N ALA A 211 -6.85 -17.39 -2.93
CA ALA A 211 -6.09 -16.47 -2.09
C ALA A 211 -4.62 -16.46 -2.48
N THR A 212 -3.97 -15.31 -2.36
CA THR A 212 -2.54 -15.17 -2.68
C THR A 212 -1.78 -14.44 -1.58
N VAL A 213 -0.56 -14.89 -1.33
CA VAL A 213 0.36 -14.29 -0.37
C VAL A 213 1.72 -14.10 -1.03
N VAL A 214 2.30 -12.92 -0.83
CA VAL A 214 3.69 -12.62 -1.20
C VAL A 214 4.48 -12.30 0.07
N LYS A 215 5.61 -12.96 0.26
CA LYS A 215 6.59 -12.63 1.32
C LYS A 215 7.90 -12.15 0.69
N CYS A 216 8.29 -10.92 0.99
CA CYS A 216 9.55 -10.36 0.52
C CYS A 216 10.70 -10.79 1.44
N ILE A 217 11.82 -11.16 0.83
CA ILE A 217 13.06 -11.52 1.50
C ILE A 217 14.07 -10.39 1.27
N ALA A 218 14.61 -9.82 2.34
CA ALA A 218 15.57 -8.73 2.27
C ALA A 218 16.86 -9.05 3.06
N PRO A 219 18.03 -8.62 2.58
CA PRO A 219 19.25 -8.66 3.38
C PRO A 219 19.21 -7.68 4.54
N MET A 220 19.75 -8.10 5.69
CA MET A 220 19.91 -7.24 6.87
C MET A 220 20.64 -5.95 6.49
N GLY A 221 20.15 -4.83 7.02
CA GLY A 221 20.55 -3.49 6.61
C GLY A 221 19.46 -2.76 5.84
N TYR A 222 18.61 -3.45 5.07
CA TYR A 222 17.39 -2.86 4.52
C TYR A 222 16.42 -2.46 5.66
N PRO A 223 15.70 -1.32 5.58
CA PRO A 223 15.71 -0.31 4.52
C PRO A 223 16.78 0.80 4.70
N ASN A 224 17.39 0.92 5.87
CA ASN A 224 18.12 2.13 6.28
C ASN A 224 19.62 2.13 5.92
N ARG A 225 20.26 0.97 5.92
CA ARG A 225 21.68 0.72 5.64
C ARG A 225 21.84 -0.15 4.40
N ARG A 226 21.34 0.37 3.27
CA ARG A 226 21.39 -0.28 1.95
C ARG A 226 22.81 -0.60 1.47
N ASP A 227 23.80 0.15 1.97
CA ASP A 227 25.22 -0.11 1.76
C ASP A 227 25.67 -1.43 2.37
N LEU A 228 25.21 -1.73 3.60
CA LEU A 228 25.50 -2.99 4.28
C LEU A 228 24.70 -4.16 3.71
N ALA A 229 23.53 -3.89 3.14
CA ALA A 229 22.65 -4.91 2.56
C ALA A 229 23.07 -5.36 1.14
N ARG A 230 24.09 -4.75 0.54
CA ARG A 230 24.49 -4.96 -0.86
C ARG A 230 25.73 -5.84 -0.97
N GLY A 231 25.76 -6.68 -2.01
CA GLY A 231 26.95 -7.38 -2.45
C GLY A 231 27.12 -8.79 -1.88
N HIS A 232 26.14 -9.27 -1.12
CA HIS A 232 26.16 -10.62 -0.54
C HIS A 232 25.81 -11.67 -1.59
N PRO A 233 26.59 -12.75 -1.76
CA PRO A 233 26.28 -13.81 -2.71
C PRO A 233 25.00 -14.55 -2.30
N ILE A 234 23.97 -14.48 -3.15
CA ILE A 234 22.66 -15.06 -2.89
C ILE A 234 22.40 -16.27 -3.79
N VAL A 235 21.75 -17.28 -3.23
CA VAL A 235 21.24 -18.47 -3.93
C VAL A 235 19.73 -18.45 -3.83
N VAL A 236 19.08 -18.79 -4.94
CA VAL A 236 17.64 -19.00 -5.03
C VAL A 236 17.45 -20.37 -5.70
N GLU A 237 16.93 -21.34 -4.98
CA GLU A 237 16.66 -22.69 -5.50
C GLU A 237 15.26 -22.72 -6.12
N GLU A 238 15.10 -22.12 -7.31
CA GLU A 238 13.80 -21.95 -7.99
C GLU A 238 13.01 -23.26 -8.11
N ASP A 239 13.67 -24.35 -8.50
CA ASP A 239 13.03 -25.67 -8.67
C ASP A 239 12.41 -26.16 -7.35
N ARG A 240 13.10 -25.99 -6.22
CA ARG A 240 12.59 -26.42 -4.91
C ARG A 240 11.46 -25.54 -4.42
N ILE A 241 11.50 -24.24 -4.72
CA ILE A 241 10.39 -23.32 -4.46
C ILE A 241 9.14 -23.79 -5.22
N LEU A 242 9.30 -24.13 -6.50
CA LEU A 242 8.22 -24.64 -7.34
C LEU A 242 7.67 -25.99 -6.86
N GLU A 243 8.55 -26.94 -6.51
CA GLU A 243 8.18 -28.24 -5.95
C GLU A 243 7.37 -28.13 -4.65
N ASN A 244 7.55 -27.04 -3.89
CA ASN A 244 6.81 -26.76 -2.67
C ASN A 244 5.58 -25.86 -2.88
N GLY A 245 5.20 -25.59 -4.14
CA GLY A 245 4.00 -24.82 -4.49
C GLY A 245 4.18 -23.30 -4.47
N GLY A 246 5.40 -22.81 -4.29
CA GLY A 246 5.73 -21.40 -4.38
C GLY A 246 6.21 -20.99 -5.78
N ARG A 247 6.32 -19.69 -6.00
CA ARG A 247 7.03 -19.09 -7.14
C ARG A 247 7.89 -17.96 -6.62
N VAL A 248 9.04 -17.74 -7.24
CA VAL A 248 9.93 -16.64 -6.87
C VAL A 248 9.93 -15.55 -7.94
N PHE A 249 9.88 -14.31 -7.49
CA PHE A 249 10.08 -13.12 -8.31
C PHE A 249 11.33 -12.39 -7.80
N TYR A 250 12.23 -12.05 -8.71
CA TYR A 250 13.49 -11.39 -8.38
C TYR A 250 13.28 -9.89 -8.19
N GLY A 251 13.74 -9.37 -7.05
CA GLY A 251 13.77 -7.94 -6.77
C GLY A 251 15.16 -7.35 -7.03
N SER A 252 15.76 -6.79 -5.98
CA SER A 252 17.07 -6.15 -6.02
C SER A 252 18.20 -7.17 -5.92
N ILE A 253 18.45 -7.89 -7.02
CA ILE A 253 19.59 -8.80 -7.19
C ILE A 253 20.36 -8.40 -8.47
N ASN A 254 21.68 -8.54 -8.46
CA ASN A 254 22.54 -8.30 -9.62
C ASN A 254 23.31 -9.56 -10.00
N SER A 255 23.56 -9.74 -11.30
CA SER A 255 24.52 -10.75 -11.77
C SER A 255 25.96 -10.29 -11.52
N LYS A 256 26.79 -11.17 -10.96
CA LYS A 256 28.23 -10.93 -10.75
C LYS A 256 29.00 -12.25 -10.86
N ASN A 257 29.99 -12.29 -11.77
CA ASN A 257 30.88 -13.44 -11.98
C ASN A 257 30.14 -14.77 -12.19
N GLY A 258 29.04 -14.77 -12.95
CA GLY A 258 28.21 -15.96 -13.20
C GLY A 258 27.34 -16.40 -12.01
N GLY A 259 27.32 -15.64 -10.92
CA GLY A 259 26.41 -15.82 -9.79
C GLY A 259 25.52 -14.60 -9.57
N MET A 260 24.78 -14.61 -8.46
CA MET A 260 23.90 -13.53 -8.04
C MET A 260 24.39 -12.89 -6.74
N ILE A 261 24.23 -11.58 -6.62
CA ILE A 261 24.50 -10.82 -5.39
C ILE A 261 23.34 -9.90 -5.04
N THR A 262 23.14 -9.61 -3.75
CA THR A 262 22.13 -8.66 -3.29
C THR A 262 22.42 -7.23 -3.76
N GLY A 263 21.37 -6.47 -4.07
CA GLY A 263 21.45 -5.08 -4.54
C GLY A 263 21.30 -4.02 -3.45
N GLY A 264 20.96 -4.44 -2.22
CA GLY A 264 20.74 -3.55 -1.07
C GLY A 264 19.28 -3.11 -0.87
N SER A 265 18.32 -3.87 -1.40
CA SER A 265 16.87 -3.76 -1.15
C SER A 265 16.27 -5.17 -1.06
N ARG A 266 14.95 -5.32 -1.00
CA ARG A 266 14.26 -6.62 -1.12
C ARG A 266 14.86 -7.42 -2.28
N ALA A 267 15.38 -8.59 -2.00
CA ALA A 267 16.15 -9.40 -2.95
C ALA A 267 15.23 -10.30 -3.78
N ALA A 268 14.26 -10.93 -3.14
CA ALA A 268 13.32 -11.85 -3.77
C ALA A 268 11.94 -11.76 -3.11
N GLU A 269 10.93 -12.19 -3.83
CA GLU A 269 9.53 -12.23 -3.39
C GLU A 269 8.99 -13.63 -3.63
N ILE A 270 8.55 -14.28 -2.56
CA ILE A 270 7.97 -15.62 -2.62
C ILE A 270 6.45 -15.45 -2.70
N PHE A 271 5.91 -15.80 -3.85
CA PHE A 271 4.48 -15.88 -4.13
C PHE A 271 3.97 -17.29 -3.86
N ALA A 272 2.82 -17.40 -3.24
CA ALA A 272 2.06 -18.63 -3.13
C ALA A 272 0.56 -18.36 -3.27
N GLU A 273 -0.18 -19.36 -3.74
CA GLU A 273 -1.64 -19.33 -3.85
C GLU A 273 -2.26 -20.58 -3.21
N ALA A 274 -3.46 -20.43 -2.64
CA ALA A 274 -4.22 -21.50 -2.01
C ALA A 274 -5.71 -21.12 -1.91
N GLU A 275 -6.53 -21.99 -1.32
CA GLU A 275 -7.94 -21.72 -1.06
C GLU A 275 -8.17 -20.68 0.06
N SER A 276 -7.15 -20.36 0.86
CA SER A 276 -7.22 -19.34 1.91
C SER A 276 -5.88 -18.65 2.14
N ILE A 277 -5.93 -17.40 2.63
CA ILE A 277 -4.74 -16.59 2.93
C ILE A 277 -3.78 -17.31 3.89
N PRO A 278 -4.22 -17.91 5.02
CA PRO A 278 -3.33 -18.66 5.91
C PRO A 278 -2.62 -19.83 5.23
N LYS A 279 -3.33 -20.59 4.38
CA LYS A 279 -2.72 -21.72 3.66
C LYS A 279 -1.69 -21.26 2.62
N ALA A 280 -1.98 -20.18 1.89
CA ALA A 280 -1.01 -19.57 0.99
C ALA A 280 0.22 -19.04 1.76
N SER A 281 0.02 -18.46 2.95
CA SER A 281 1.12 -18.00 3.82
C SER A 281 2.01 -19.16 4.31
N GLU A 282 1.42 -20.30 4.67
CA GLU A 282 2.18 -21.50 5.04
C GLU A 282 3.03 -22.05 3.88
N ILE A 283 2.50 -22.03 2.66
CA ILE A 283 3.24 -22.43 1.45
C ILE A 283 4.40 -21.48 1.19
N ALA A 284 4.14 -20.17 1.21
CA ALA A 284 5.19 -19.16 1.03
C ALA A 284 6.28 -19.30 2.10
N GLU A 285 5.91 -19.53 3.37
CA GLU A 285 6.86 -19.70 4.48
C GLU A 285 7.80 -20.88 4.27
N LYS A 286 7.28 -22.05 3.84
CA LYS A 286 8.09 -23.24 3.55
C LYS A 286 9.17 -22.95 2.49
N CYS A 287 8.85 -22.09 1.52
CA CYS A 287 9.73 -21.74 0.42
C CYS A 287 10.83 -20.75 0.79
N ILE A 288 10.71 -20.00 1.89
CA ILE A 288 11.70 -18.98 2.29
C ILE A 288 13.10 -19.58 2.46
N SER A 289 13.20 -20.78 3.01
CA SER A 289 14.47 -21.45 3.30
C SER A 289 15.30 -21.79 2.04
N PHE A 290 14.68 -21.77 0.86
CA PHE A 290 15.33 -21.99 -0.44
C PHE A 290 15.97 -20.73 -1.03
N VAL A 291 15.92 -19.63 -0.29
CA VAL A 291 16.64 -18.39 -0.59
C VAL A 291 17.61 -18.10 0.55
N TYR A 292 18.90 -18.17 0.27
CA TYR A 292 19.93 -18.03 1.30
C TYR A 292 21.20 -17.37 0.77
N LEU A 293 22.03 -16.86 1.69
CA LEU A 293 23.32 -16.27 1.36
C LEU A 293 24.43 -17.32 1.54
N LYS A 294 25.47 -17.24 0.70
CA LYS A 294 26.65 -18.12 0.83
C LYS A 294 27.68 -17.61 1.85
N ASP A 295 27.52 -16.38 2.32
CA ASP A 295 28.34 -15.78 3.36
C ASP A 295 27.60 -15.75 4.70
N ASP A 296 28.27 -15.26 5.74
CA ASP A 296 27.71 -15.20 7.10
C ASP A 296 26.72 -14.03 7.30
N TRP A 297 26.35 -13.32 6.24
CA TRP A 297 25.34 -12.28 6.33
C TRP A 297 23.94 -12.89 6.43
N LYS A 298 22.96 -12.07 6.82
CA LYS A 298 21.61 -12.55 7.13
C LYS A 298 20.58 -11.97 6.18
N LEU A 299 19.62 -12.81 5.83
CA LEU A 299 18.34 -12.38 5.25
C LEU A 299 17.29 -12.30 6.37
N PHE A 300 16.24 -11.54 6.13
CA PHE A 300 15.04 -11.51 6.95
C PHE A 300 13.81 -11.36 6.06
N HIS A 301 12.68 -11.81 6.59
CA HIS A 301 11.34 -11.69 6.05
C HIS A 301 10.36 -11.57 7.22
N ARG A 302 9.09 -11.32 6.92
CA ARG A 302 8.00 -11.34 7.91
C ARG A 302 7.21 -12.64 7.78
N SER A 303 7.20 -13.47 8.83
CA SER A 303 6.49 -14.76 8.80
C SER A 303 4.98 -14.59 9.04
N ASP A 304 4.58 -13.51 9.71
CA ASP A 304 3.20 -13.18 10.09
C ASP A 304 2.32 -12.72 8.92
N ILE A 305 2.89 -12.38 7.77
CA ILE A 305 2.13 -11.95 6.58
C ILE A 305 1.22 -13.07 6.11
N GLY A 306 -0.09 -12.83 6.16
CA GLY A 306 -1.12 -13.81 5.85
C GLY A 306 -1.39 -14.83 6.96
N SER A 307 -0.79 -14.68 8.14
CA SER A 307 -1.12 -15.52 9.30
C SER A 307 -2.55 -15.28 9.79
N GLU A 308 -3.12 -16.28 10.47
CA GLU A 308 -4.47 -16.18 11.03
C GLU A 308 -4.58 -15.07 12.09
N VAL A 309 -3.53 -14.87 12.88
CA VAL A 309 -3.49 -13.85 13.95
C VAL A 309 -3.59 -12.45 13.36
N LEU A 310 -2.72 -12.12 12.40
CA LEU A 310 -2.70 -10.80 11.78
C LEU A 310 -4.00 -10.56 10.99
N LEU A 311 -4.52 -11.57 10.30
CA LEU A 311 -5.76 -11.44 9.55
C LEU A 311 -6.97 -11.19 10.47
N ARG A 312 -7.04 -11.88 11.61
CA ARG A 312 -8.10 -11.70 12.60
C ARG A 312 -8.11 -10.28 13.15
N GLU A 313 -6.95 -9.74 13.50
CA GLU A 313 -6.81 -8.36 13.96
C GLU A 313 -7.37 -7.36 12.93
N ARG A 314 -7.09 -7.55 11.64
CA ARG A 314 -7.62 -6.68 10.57
C ARG A 314 -9.13 -6.76 10.44
N VAL A 315 -9.70 -7.95 10.56
CA VAL A 315 -11.16 -8.15 10.51
C VAL A 315 -11.84 -7.45 11.67
N GLU A 316 -11.34 -7.64 12.90
CA GLU A 316 -11.91 -7.03 14.12
C GLU A 316 -11.88 -5.50 14.04
N ILE A 317 -10.77 -4.90 13.61
CA ILE A 317 -10.66 -3.45 13.42
C ILE A 317 -11.64 -2.96 12.34
N ALA A 318 -11.73 -3.68 11.21
CA ALA A 318 -12.62 -3.30 10.12
C ALA A 318 -14.09 -3.34 10.52
N GLU A 319 -14.50 -4.35 11.29
CA GLU A 319 -15.87 -4.47 11.80
C GLU A 319 -16.25 -3.30 12.71
N LEU A 320 -15.39 -2.96 13.67
CA LEU A 320 -15.60 -1.81 14.55
C LEU A 320 -15.73 -0.51 13.75
N ILE A 321 -14.82 -0.27 12.81
CA ILE A 321 -14.85 0.91 11.94
C ILE A 321 -16.14 0.96 11.12
N ARG A 322 -16.57 -0.20 10.61
CA ARG A 322 -17.75 -0.33 9.76
C ARG A 322 -19.03 0.01 10.48
N GLU A 323 -19.19 -0.45 11.72
CA GLU A 323 -20.32 -0.07 12.55
C GLU A 323 -20.37 1.46 12.73
N ILE A 324 -19.22 2.08 13.00
CA ILE A 324 -19.14 3.53 13.22
C ILE A 324 -19.48 4.30 11.94
N TYR A 325 -18.81 4.06 10.81
CA TYR A 325 -19.05 4.89 9.62
C TYR A 325 -20.47 4.68 9.07
N ARG A 326 -21.05 3.47 9.17
CA ARG A 326 -22.44 3.22 8.75
C ARG A 326 -23.43 3.98 9.62
N TYR A 327 -23.26 3.94 10.94
CA TYR A 327 -24.08 4.75 11.85
C TYR A 327 -23.99 6.24 11.49
N ARG A 328 -22.79 6.75 11.22
CA ARG A 328 -22.60 8.14 10.81
C ARG A 328 -23.30 8.44 9.48
N ARG A 329 -23.20 7.55 8.49
CA ARG A 329 -23.86 7.66 7.19
C ARG A 329 -25.37 7.75 7.34
N GLU A 330 -25.98 6.88 8.14
CA GLU A 330 -27.42 6.89 8.43
C GLU A 330 -27.90 8.18 9.11
N LYS A 331 -27.01 8.85 9.86
CA LYS A 331 -27.30 10.11 10.54
C LYS A 331 -26.88 11.36 9.75
N GLY A 332 -26.32 11.22 8.56
CA GLY A 332 -25.79 12.35 7.77
C GLY A 332 -24.58 13.02 8.42
N LEU A 333 -23.73 12.25 9.11
CA LEU A 333 -22.57 12.71 9.89
C LEU A 333 -21.21 12.27 9.29
N ILE A 334 -21.20 11.75 8.06
CA ILE A 334 -19.96 11.42 7.35
C ILE A 334 -19.14 12.69 7.14
N GLY A 335 -17.82 12.60 7.36
CA GLY A 335 -16.90 13.74 7.23
C GLY A 335 -17.06 14.85 8.27
N ARG A 336 -17.95 14.69 9.25
CA ARG A 336 -18.14 15.70 10.32
C ARG A 336 -17.34 15.37 11.56
N GLN A 337 -16.61 16.32 12.12
CA GLN A 337 -16.03 16.18 13.45
C GLN A 337 -16.59 17.25 14.38
N ILE A 338 -17.03 16.84 15.56
CA ILE A 338 -17.57 17.76 16.57
C ILE A 338 -16.65 17.69 17.77
N ASP A 339 -15.97 18.79 18.03
CA ASP A 339 -15.13 18.96 19.21
C ASP A 339 -15.76 19.97 20.17
N TRP A 340 -15.42 19.84 21.45
CA TRP A 340 -15.74 20.85 22.44
C TRP A 340 -14.46 21.30 23.12
N ILE A 341 -14.09 22.56 22.90
CA ILE A 341 -12.86 23.13 23.44
C ILE A 341 -13.23 24.05 24.61
N PRO A 342 -12.70 23.82 25.83
CA PRO A 342 -12.92 24.72 26.97
C PRO A 342 -12.61 26.17 26.58
N GLY A 343 -13.57 27.08 26.81
CA GLY A 343 -13.44 28.50 26.47
C GLY A 343 -13.73 28.88 25.00
N ARG A 344 -13.84 27.92 24.08
CA ARG A 344 -14.32 28.15 22.69
C ARG A 344 -15.70 27.56 22.41
N GLY A 345 -16.13 26.56 23.19
CA GLY A 345 -17.41 25.89 23.02
C GLY A 345 -17.37 24.77 21.97
N ARG A 346 -18.54 24.40 21.44
CA ARG A 346 -18.68 23.40 20.38
C ARG A 346 -18.11 23.95 19.07
N ILE A 347 -17.20 23.20 18.45
CA ILE A 347 -16.65 23.45 17.13
C ILE A 347 -17.04 22.27 16.24
N GLU A 348 -17.57 22.55 15.07
CA GLU A 348 -17.93 21.54 14.08
C GLU A 348 -17.08 21.77 12.84
N TYR A 349 -16.36 20.72 12.44
CA TYR A 349 -15.56 20.67 11.23
C TYR A 349 -16.33 19.84 10.20
N GLU A 350 -16.56 20.41 9.02
CA GLU A 350 -17.03 19.68 7.85
C GLU A 350 -15.87 19.57 6.87
N PHE A 351 -15.57 18.34 6.43
CA PHE A 351 -14.46 18.00 5.56
C PHE A 351 -14.93 17.40 4.24
#